data_AF-A0A5B6VAM6-F1
#
_entry.id   AF-A0A5B6VAM6-F1
#
_cell.length_a   1.000
_cell.length_b   1.000
_cell.length_c   1.000
_cell.angle_alpha   90.00
_cell.angle_beta   90.00
_cell.angle_gamma   90.00
#
_symmetry.space_group_name_H-M   'P 1'
#
loop_
_entity.id
_entity.type
_entity.pdbx_description
1 polymer ?
#
loop_
_entity_poly.entity_id
_entity_poly.type
_entity_poly.pdbx_seq_one_letter_code
_entity_poly.pdbx_strand_id
1 'polypeptide(L)'
;MKKLYRKLVFMRNPLSRHSNRVFNDSKWIIPFLASLLVSITLIFSAIFGVFKAPYDRDHHQLPFDIFSFAKTEVFNGYFVESSLNKVLNTNSSSFEPPRLAYLISGTKGDSHRMMRTLQVIYHPRNQYVLHLDLEAPPRERLELANAVKNDPTFAVVENVRVMAQSNLVTYKGPTMIASTLQAIAILLKESLDWDWFINLSASDYLLVTQDDLLHVFSNLSRNLNFIEHMQITGWKLNQRARPIIVDPGLYLSKKSDIAWTTQRRSLPTSFKLFTASSEGGADPCSVRGDDSLFRPGLGAERLQRLVNTLLSKEFRKKQCS
;
A
#
# COMPACT_ATOMS: atom_id res chain seq x y z
N MET A 1 32.23 69.52 22.32
CA MET A 1 33.31 69.64 23.34
C MET A 1 33.85 68.23 23.62
N LYS A 2 35.17 67.96 23.63
CA LYS A 2 36.05 67.89 24.83
C LYS A 2 35.38 67.10 25.98
N LYS A 3 35.88 65.97 26.52
CA LYS A 3 37.19 65.22 26.52
C LYS A 3 36.90 63.68 26.60
N LEU A 4 37.69 62.72 26.07
CA LEU A 4 39.02 62.19 26.50
C LEU A 4 39.05 61.73 27.98
N TYR A 5 39.63 60.60 28.42
CA TYR A 5 40.54 59.54 27.88
C TYR A 5 40.05 58.14 28.39
N ARG A 6 40.63 56.93 28.22
CA ARG A 6 41.84 56.25 27.62
C ARG A 6 41.33 54.81 27.28
N LYS A 7 41.84 53.94 26.38
CA LYS A 7 43.15 53.56 25.81
C LYS A 7 44.07 52.73 26.75
N LEU A 8 44.07 51.40 26.63
CA LEU A 8 45.25 50.60 26.20
C LEU A 8 44.97 49.10 25.96
N VAL A 9 45.81 48.48 25.12
CA VAL A 9 45.81 47.07 24.68
C VAL A 9 46.89 46.30 25.45
N PHE A 10 46.69 45.00 25.74
CA PHE A 10 47.79 44.02 25.66
C PHE A 10 47.27 42.57 25.52
N MET A 11 47.83 41.80 24.57
CA MET A 11 47.69 40.33 24.52
C MET A 11 48.81 39.66 25.32
N ARG A 12 48.51 38.61 26.10
CA ARG A 12 49.51 37.53 26.30
C ARG A 12 48.90 36.17 26.67
N ASN A 13 49.15 35.22 25.77
CA ASN A 13 49.04 33.75 25.74
C ASN A 13 48.62 32.92 26.98
N PRO A 14 48.06 31.71 26.74
CA PRO A 14 47.64 30.77 27.79
C PRO A 14 48.80 29.93 28.36
N LEU A 15 48.67 29.49 29.61
CA LEU A 15 48.88 28.10 30.07
C LEU A 15 48.60 27.95 31.58
N SER A 16 48.33 26.70 31.97
CA SER A 16 48.35 26.12 33.33
C SER A 16 47.61 26.82 34.50
N ARG A 17 46.54 26.16 34.97
CA ARG A 17 46.46 25.59 36.33
C ARG A 17 45.31 24.59 36.44
N HIS A 18 45.60 23.30 36.38
CA HIS A 18 44.64 22.28 36.81
C HIS A 18 44.38 22.40 38.31
N SER A 19 43.13 22.27 38.72
CA SER A 19 42.74 22.04 40.11
C SER A 19 41.71 20.90 40.13
N ASN A 20 42.16 19.71 40.51
CA ASN A 20 41.30 18.53 40.58
C ASN A 20 40.38 18.64 41.80
N ARG A 21 39.16 19.14 41.61
CA ARG A 21 38.08 18.99 42.59
C ARG A 21 37.36 17.67 42.36
N VAL A 22 37.65 16.68 43.21
CA VAL A 22 36.92 15.42 43.28
C VAL A 22 35.49 15.72 43.73
N PHE A 23 34.51 15.54 42.84
CA PHE A 23 33.09 15.55 43.20
C PHE A 23 32.74 14.21 43.86
N ASN A 24 32.28 14.25 45.11
CA ASN A 24 31.84 13.08 45.86
C ASN A 24 30.32 12.98 45.80
N ASP A 25 29.79 12.33 44.77
CA ASP A 25 28.35 12.33 44.45
C ASP A 25 27.67 10.97 44.75
N SER A 26 27.70 10.58 46.03
CA SER A 26 27.25 9.28 46.53
C SER A 26 25.75 8.98 46.38
N LYS A 27 24.96 9.95 45.90
CA LYS A 27 23.49 9.85 45.76
C LYS A 27 23.03 8.79 44.76
N TRP A 28 23.86 8.49 43.76
CA TRP A 28 23.56 7.47 42.73
C TRP A 28 23.90 6.04 43.15
N ILE A 29 24.65 5.86 44.24
CA ILE A 29 25.09 4.53 44.70
C ILE A 29 23.89 3.69 45.17
N ILE A 30 22.93 4.30 45.88
CA ILE A 30 21.75 3.60 46.42
C ILE A 30 20.85 3.03 45.30
N PRO A 31 20.38 3.81 44.30
CA PRO A 31 19.57 3.25 43.21
C PRO A 31 20.35 2.26 42.33
N PHE A 32 21.67 2.43 42.17
CA PHE A 32 22.50 1.46 41.46
C PHE A 32 22.57 0.11 42.19
N LEU A 33 22.83 0.11 43.51
CA LEU A 33 22.86 -1.11 44.32
C LEU A 33 21.49 -1.80 44.39
N ALA A 34 20.40 -1.04 44.46
CA ALA A 34 19.05 -1.60 44.42
C ALA A 34 18.75 -2.31 43.09
N SER A 35 19.09 -1.68 41.96
CA SER A 35 18.96 -2.27 40.62
C SER A 35 19.83 -3.53 40.46
N LEU A 36 21.07 -3.48 40.97
CA LEU A 36 21.99 -4.62 40.96
C LEU A 36 21.46 -5.80 41.77
N LEU A 37 20.88 -5.55 42.96
CA LEU A 37 20.25 -6.58 43.79
C LEU A 37 19.07 -7.26 43.08
N VAL A 38 18.18 -6.49 42.45
CA VAL A 38 17.04 -7.05 41.69
C VAL A 38 17.52 -7.87 40.49
N SER A 39 18.55 -7.39 39.77
CA SER A 39 19.16 -8.13 38.67
C SER A 39 19.74 -9.48 39.15
N ILE A 40 20.49 -9.46 40.26
CA ILE A 40 21.07 -10.67 40.86
C ILE A 40 19.98 -11.65 41.30
N THR A 41 18.90 -11.22 41.97
CA THR A 41 17.83 -12.14 42.39
C THR A 41 17.09 -12.77 41.22
N LEU A 42 16.86 -12.03 40.13
CA LEU A 42 16.28 -12.57 38.90
C LEU A 42 17.22 -13.61 38.25
N ILE A 43 18.52 -13.31 38.13
CA ILE A 43 19.52 -14.23 37.59
C ILE A 43 19.61 -15.51 38.44
N PHE A 44 19.65 -15.40 39.77
CA PHE A 44 19.61 -16.56 40.66
C PHE A 44 18.31 -17.37 40.52
N SER A 45 17.15 -16.73 40.37
CA SER A 45 15.87 -17.44 40.17
C SER A 45 15.84 -18.25 38.87
N ALA A 46 16.51 -17.76 37.81
CA ALA A 46 16.67 -18.46 36.54
C ALA A 46 17.67 -19.63 36.64
N ILE A 47 18.80 -19.43 37.34
CA ILE A 47 19.83 -20.47 37.53
C ILE A 47 19.33 -21.61 38.42
N PHE A 48 18.65 -21.29 39.53
CA PHE A 48 18.13 -22.28 40.48
C PHE A 48 16.75 -22.85 40.10
N GLY A 49 16.17 -22.42 38.96
CA GLY A 49 15.12 -23.16 38.27
C GLY A 49 13.81 -23.34 39.04
N VAL A 50 13.42 -22.37 39.89
CA VAL A 50 12.24 -22.43 40.78
C VAL A 50 10.92 -22.66 40.00
N PHE A 51 10.90 -22.34 38.71
CA PHE A 51 9.78 -22.63 37.80
C PHE A 51 10.12 -23.76 36.81
N LYS A 52 10.22 -24.99 37.30
CA LYS A 52 10.09 -26.20 36.48
C LYS A 52 8.83 -26.98 36.86
N ALA A 53 7.86 -26.99 35.94
CA ALA A 53 6.77 -27.95 35.99
C ALA A 53 7.31 -29.39 35.76
N PRO A 54 6.73 -30.41 36.40
CA PRO A 54 7.20 -31.78 36.22
C PRO A 54 6.77 -32.33 34.86
N TYR A 55 7.72 -32.87 34.10
CA TYR A 55 7.45 -33.96 33.19
C TYR A 55 8.59 -34.97 33.26
N ASP A 56 8.27 -36.25 33.09
CA ASP A 56 9.19 -37.35 33.37
C ASP A 56 10.16 -37.61 32.21
N ARG A 57 11.15 -38.47 32.47
CA ARG A 57 12.25 -38.81 31.56
C ARG A 57 11.79 -39.79 30.48
N ASP A 58 12.48 -39.79 29.34
CA ASP A 58 13.43 -40.90 29.13
C ASP A 58 14.60 -40.55 28.18
N HIS A 59 15.61 -41.42 28.18
CA HIS A 59 16.94 -41.28 27.57
C HIS A 59 16.91 -41.03 26.02
N HIS A 60 17.89 -40.39 25.36
CA HIS A 60 19.35 -40.57 25.45
C HIS A 60 20.21 -39.31 25.10
N GLN A 61 21.53 -39.48 24.95
CA GLN A 61 22.54 -38.41 24.99
C GLN A 61 22.90 -37.75 23.63
N LEU A 62 23.42 -36.52 23.80
CA LEU A 62 24.20 -35.64 22.90
C LEU A 62 25.48 -36.32 22.33
N PRO A 63 26.27 -35.71 21.39
CA PRO A 63 26.19 -34.32 20.86
C PRO A 63 26.32 -34.16 19.33
N PHE A 64 26.34 -32.88 18.91
CA PHE A 64 26.79 -32.31 17.62
C PHE A 64 25.80 -32.17 16.44
N ASP A 65 26.19 -31.19 15.62
CA ASP A 65 25.78 -30.81 14.25
C ASP A 65 24.43 -30.15 13.91
N ILE A 66 24.62 -29.01 13.22
CA ILE A 66 23.75 -28.34 12.22
C ILE A 66 22.43 -27.72 12.72
N PHE A 67 22.35 -26.39 12.56
CA PHE A 67 21.10 -25.61 12.64
C PHE A 67 20.15 -25.96 11.49
N SER A 68 19.44 -27.08 11.61
CA SER A 68 18.36 -27.43 10.70
C SER A 68 17.14 -26.53 10.95
N PHE A 69 16.80 -25.69 9.97
CA PHE A 69 15.58 -24.87 9.96
C PHE A 69 14.34 -25.78 9.81
N ALA A 70 13.87 -26.34 10.92
CA ALA A 70 12.72 -27.24 10.94
C ALA A 70 11.48 -26.56 11.53
N LYS A 71 10.42 -26.51 10.71
CA LYS A 71 9.02 -26.33 11.14
C LYS A 71 8.63 -24.96 11.73
N THR A 72 8.94 -23.88 11.02
CA THR A 72 7.99 -22.76 10.95
C THR A 72 6.66 -23.31 10.44
N GLU A 73 5.56 -23.14 11.18
CA GLU A 73 4.24 -23.56 10.71
C GLU A 73 3.84 -22.77 9.45
N VAL A 74 3.34 -23.49 8.44
CA VAL A 74 3.29 -22.97 7.08
C VAL A 74 2.15 -21.96 6.93
N PHE A 75 2.49 -20.71 6.63
CA PHE A 75 1.58 -19.60 6.33
C PHE A 75 0.87 -19.74 4.96
N ASN A 76 0.39 -20.95 4.62
CA ASN A 76 -0.30 -21.28 3.36
C ASN A 76 -1.72 -20.69 3.25
N GLY A 77 -2.19 -19.94 4.25
CA GLY A 77 -3.57 -19.43 4.32
C GLY A 77 -3.92 -18.28 3.37
N TYR A 78 -2.99 -17.82 2.52
CA TYR A 78 -3.15 -16.62 1.69
C TYR A 78 -2.99 -16.85 0.18
N PHE A 79 -3.07 -18.10 -0.31
CA PHE A 79 -3.01 -18.38 -1.74
C PHE A 79 -4.25 -19.14 -2.25
N VAL A 80 -4.87 -18.59 -3.30
CA VAL A 80 -6.22 -18.98 -3.79
C VAL A 80 -6.16 -20.11 -4.83
N GLU A 81 -4.96 -20.64 -5.12
CA GLU A 81 -4.68 -21.58 -6.21
C GLU A 81 -5.49 -22.88 -6.14
N SER A 82 -5.76 -23.41 -4.94
CA SER A 82 -6.64 -24.57 -4.74
C SER A 82 -8.11 -24.29 -5.12
N SER A 83 -8.58 -23.05 -4.93
CA SER A 83 -9.90 -22.60 -5.35
C SER A 83 -9.94 -22.25 -6.84
N LEU A 84 -8.87 -21.67 -7.39
CA LEU A 84 -8.73 -21.42 -8.82
C LEU A 84 -8.77 -22.74 -9.61
N ASN A 85 -7.96 -23.74 -9.23
CA ASN A 85 -7.97 -25.06 -9.86
C ASN A 85 -9.35 -25.74 -9.81
N LYS A 86 -10.14 -25.49 -8.76
CA LYS A 86 -11.52 -26.00 -8.66
C LYS A 86 -12.49 -25.31 -9.63
N VAL A 87 -12.28 -24.03 -9.95
CA VAL A 87 -13.12 -23.24 -10.88
C VAL A 87 -12.68 -23.40 -12.33
N LEU A 88 -11.37 -23.57 -12.59
CA LEU A 88 -10.83 -23.91 -13.92
C LEU A 88 -11.39 -25.25 -14.43
N ASN A 89 -11.64 -26.20 -13.53
CA ASN A 89 -12.18 -27.52 -13.85
C ASN A 89 -13.72 -27.56 -14.05
N THR A 90 -14.42 -26.43 -13.94
CA THR A 90 -15.85 -26.34 -14.32
C THR A 90 -16.00 -25.82 -15.74
N ASN A 91 -16.34 -26.73 -16.67
CA ASN A 91 -16.40 -26.48 -18.11
C ASN A 91 -17.34 -25.34 -18.54
N SER A 92 -17.06 -24.82 -19.75
CA SER A 92 -17.88 -23.96 -20.62
C SER A 92 -17.99 -22.46 -20.29
N SER A 93 -17.07 -21.70 -20.89
CA SER A 93 -17.43 -20.63 -21.84
C SER A 93 -16.38 -20.62 -22.97
N SER A 94 -16.54 -19.79 -24.00
CA SER A 94 -15.56 -19.70 -25.11
C SER A 94 -14.21 -19.16 -24.63
N PHE A 95 -13.11 -19.53 -25.31
CA PHE A 95 -11.79 -18.91 -25.16
C PHE A 95 -11.74 -17.45 -25.70
N GLU A 96 -12.84 -16.71 -25.64
CA GLU A 96 -12.84 -15.33 -26.12
C GLU A 96 -12.03 -14.45 -25.15
N PRO A 97 -11.07 -13.64 -25.64
CA PRO A 97 -10.35 -12.69 -24.82
C PRO A 97 -11.33 -11.72 -24.15
N PRO A 98 -11.22 -11.47 -22.83
CA PRO A 98 -12.18 -10.65 -22.13
C PRO A 98 -12.19 -9.21 -22.61
N ARG A 99 -13.21 -8.47 -22.20
CA ARG A 99 -13.34 -7.02 -22.40
C ARG A 99 -13.23 -6.36 -21.03
N LEU A 100 -12.22 -5.52 -20.84
CA LEU A 100 -11.90 -4.91 -19.55
C LEU A 100 -12.32 -3.43 -19.54
N ALA A 101 -12.90 -2.99 -18.43
CA ALA A 101 -13.38 -1.63 -18.22
C ALA A 101 -12.49 -0.92 -17.19
N TYR A 102 -11.71 0.07 -17.64
CA TYR A 102 -10.73 0.76 -16.81
C TYR A 102 -11.23 2.13 -16.36
N LEU A 103 -11.04 2.44 -15.08
CA LEU A 103 -11.00 3.81 -14.55
C LEU A 103 -9.54 4.22 -14.35
N ILE A 104 -9.12 5.35 -14.91
CA ILE A 104 -7.84 6.00 -14.59
C ILE A 104 -8.15 7.31 -13.85
N SER A 105 -7.75 7.42 -12.59
CA SER A 105 -7.99 8.59 -11.73
C SER A 105 -6.72 9.39 -11.46
N GLY A 106 -6.78 10.72 -11.56
CA GLY A 106 -5.67 11.62 -11.26
C GLY A 106 -6.09 12.90 -10.54
N THR A 107 -5.10 13.59 -9.96
CA THR A 107 -5.26 14.94 -9.38
C THR A 107 -4.43 15.95 -10.17
N LYS A 108 -4.41 17.21 -9.73
CA LYS A 108 -3.57 18.29 -10.27
C LYS A 108 -2.15 17.84 -10.63
N GLY A 109 -1.75 18.04 -11.90
CA GLY A 109 -0.45 17.68 -12.44
C GLY A 109 -0.28 16.23 -12.89
N ASP A 110 -1.32 15.39 -12.79
CA ASP A 110 -1.28 13.99 -13.21
C ASP A 110 -1.71 13.75 -14.67
N SER A 111 -2.24 14.75 -15.38
CA SER A 111 -2.78 14.59 -16.76
C SER A 111 -1.85 13.83 -17.73
N HIS A 112 -0.57 14.20 -17.79
CA HIS A 112 0.43 13.50 -18.62
C HIS A 112 0.70 12.05 -18.18
N ARG A 113 0.66 11.79 -16.86
CA ARG A 113 0.81 10.43 -16.31
C ARG A 113 -0.40 9.57 -16.64
N MET A 114 -1.61 10.12 -16.54
CA MET A 114 -2.85 9.45 -16.96
C MET A 114 -2.81 9.06 -18.44
N MET A 115 -2.37 9.96 -19.33
CA MET A 115 -2.22 9.66 -20.76
C MET A 115 -1.16 8.59 -21.02
N ARG A 116 0.00 8.65 -20.33
CA ARG A 116 1.04 7.62 -20.43
C ARG A 116 0.51 6.26 -19.96
N THR A 117 -0.21 6.20 -18.84
CA THR A 117 -0.82 4.96 -18.33
C THR A 117 -1.85 4.44 -19.32
N LEU A 118 -2.75 5.29 -19.83
CA LEU A 118 -3.73 4.93 -20.87
C LEU A 118 -3.05 4.28 -22.09
N GLN A 119 -2.02 4.91 -22.64
CA GLN A 119 -1.29 4.42 -23.82
C GLN A 119 -0.62 3.06 -23.59
N VAL A 120 -0.15 2.78 -22.37
CA VAL A 120 0.45 1.48 -22.00
C VAL A 120 -0.58 0.36 -21.83
N ILE A 121 -1.80 0.70 -21.43
CA ILE A 121 -2.89 -0.28 -21.20
C ILE A 121 -3.89 -0.37 -22.36
N TYR A 122 -3.68 0.37 -23.44
CA TYR A 122 -4.67 0.56 -24.49
C TYR A 122 -4.84 -0.68 -25.38
N HIS A 123 -6.09 -1.12 -25.58
CA HIS A 123 -6.46 -2.16 -26.50
C HIS A 123 -7.92 -1.96 -26.98
N PRO A 124 -8.24 -2.11 -28.29
CA PRO A 124 -9.54 -1.71 -28.83
C PRO A 124 -10.76 -2.52 -28.35
N ARG A 125 -10.55 -3.70 -27.72
CA ARG A 125 -11.65 -4.47 -27.09
C ARG A 125 -12.09 -3.92 -25.72
N ASN A 126 -11.31 -3.04 -25.11
CA ASN A 126 -11.53 -2.54 -23.75
C ASN A 126 -12.24 -1.18 -23.76
N GLN A 127 -12.72 -0.74 -22.60
CA GLN A 127 -13.30 0.59 -22.40
C GLN A 127 -12.53 1.37 -21.32
N TYR A 128 -12.43 2.69 -21.48
CA TYR A 128 -11.60 3.54 -20.63
C TYR A 128 -12.34 4.82 -20.22
N VAL A 129 -12.41 5.08 -18.91
CA VAL A 129 -12.89 6.34 -18.33
C VAL A 129 -11.77 7.01 -17.54
N LEU A 130 -11.46 8.26 -17.91
CA LEU A 130 -10.46 9.09 -17.25
C LEU A 130 -11.15 10.10 -16.33
N HIS A 131 -10.78 10.10 -15.05
CA HIS A 131 -11.23 11.09 -14.07
C HIS A 131 -10.06 11.97 -13.63
N LEU A 132 -10.17 13.28 -13.84
CA LEU A 132 -9.23 14.26 -13.31
C LEU A 132 -10.01 15.22 -12.39
N ASP A 133 -9.59 15.28 -11.13
CA ASP A 133 -10.36 15.88 -10.04
C ASP A 133 -10.42 17.43 -10.09
N LEU A 134 -11.23 18.04 -9.21
CA LEU A 134 -11.37 19.50 -9.14
C LEU A 134 -10.17 20.24 -8.50
N GLU A 135 -9.12 19.56 -8.04
CA GLU A 135 -7.85 20.22 -7.71
C GLU A 135 -7.08 20.60 -8.98
N ALA A 136 -7.26 19.84 -10.06
CA ALA A 136 -6.67 20.16 -11.36
C ALA A 136 -7.33 21.41 -11.98
N PRO A 137 -6.53 22.40 -12.41
CA PRO A 137 -7.07 23.64 -12.97
C PRO A 137 -7.89 23.35 -14.24
N PRO A 138 -8.91 24.18 -14.56
CA PRO A 138 -9.76 23.96 -15.74
C PRO A 138 -8.97 23.81 -17.05
N ARG A 139 -7.82 24.50 -17.15
CA ARG A 139 -6.89 24.39 -18.28
C ARG A 139 -6.34 22.97 -18.44
N GLU A 140 -5.78 22.36 -17.39
CA GLU A 140 -5.21 21.00 -17.44
C GLU A 140 -6.28 19.97 -17.82
N ARG A 141 -7.49 20.13 -17.30
CA ARG A 141 -8.63 19.25 -17.61
C ARG A 141 -9.12 19.39 -19.05
N LEU A 142 -9.10 20.60 -19.61
CA LEU A 142 -9.37 20.85 -21.02
C LEU A 142 -8.25 20.32 -21.93
N GLU A 143 -6.99 20.47 -21.53
CA GLU A 143 -5.82 19.94 -22.24
C GLU A 143 -5.87 18.40 -22.28
N LEU A 144 -6.23 17.72 -21.19
CA LEU A 144 -6.47 16.27 -21.16
C LEU A 144 -7.63 15.84 -22.08
N ALA A 145 -8.77 16.53 -22.01
CA ALA A 145 -9.93 16.23 -22.85
C ALA A 145 -9.63 16.42 -24.35
N ASN A 146 -8.88 17.47 -24.71
CA ASN A 146 -8.43 17.71 -26.08
C ASN A 146 -7.39 16.67 -26.51
N ALA A 147 -6.47 16.25 -25.63
CA ALA A 147 -5.47 15.23 -25.95
C ALA A 147 -6.11 13.88 -26.28
N VAL A 148 -7.13 13.44 -25.50
CA VAL A 148 -7.90 12.23 -25.82
C VAL A 148 -8.68 12.39 -27.11
N LYS A 149 -9.36 13.52 -27.32
CA LYS A 149 -10.21 13.76 -28.51
C LYS A 149 -9.41 13.86 -29.81
N ASN A 150 -8.17 14.35 -29.74
CA ASN A 150 -7.31 14.57 -30.91
C ASN A 150 -6.40 13.38 -31.24
N ASP A 151 -6.38 12.32 -30.41
CA ASP A 151 -5.65 11.10 -30.74
C ASP A 151 -6.39 10.33 -31.85
N PRO A 152 -5.75 10.02 -33.00
CA PRO A 152 -6.41 9.38 -34.13
C PRO A 152 -6.86 7.95 -33.82
N THR A 153 -6.26 7.28 -32.84
CA THR A 153 -6.64 5.93 -32.40
C THR A 153 -7.94 5.98 -31.60
N PHE A 154 -8.01 6.88 -30.62
CA PHE A 154 -9.17 7.02 -29.74
C PHE A 154 -10.37 7.63 -30.47
N ALA A 155 -10.13 8.52 -31.43
CA ALA A 155 -11.17 9.10 -32.29
C ALA A 155 -11.77 8.11 -33.31
N VAL A 156 -11.09 7.01 -33.63
CA VAL A 156 -11.61 5.97 -34.55
C VAL A 156 -12.31 4.83 -33.80
N VAL A 157 -11.88 4.51 -32.58
CA VAL A 157 -12.44 3.39 -31.78
C VAL A 157 -13.48 3.87 -30.75
N GLU A 158 -13.50 5.16 -30.40
CA GLU A 158 -14.46 5.83 -29.50
C GLU A 158 -14.61 5.21 -28.08
N ASN A 159 -13.70 4.32 -27.69
CA ASN A 159 -13.72 3.56 -26.44
C ASN A 159 -13.05 4.27 -25.24
N VAL A 160 -12.57 5.50 -25.42
CA VAL A 160 -11.93 6.32 -24.38
C VAL A 160 -12.75 7.57 -24.10
N ARG A 161 -13.08 7.83 -22.83
CA ARG A 161 -13.85 9.01 -22.40
C ARG A 161 -13.22 9.71 -21.21
N VAL A 162 -13.30 11.04 -21.19
CA VAL A 162 -12.94 11.87 -20.03
C VAL A 162 -14.22 12.32 -19.32
N MET A 163 -14.27 12.19 -18.00
CA MET A 163 -15.44 12.57 -17.22
C MET A 163 -15.67 14.08 -17.28
N ALA A 164 -16.75 14.52 -17.94
CA ALA A 164 -17.12 15.93 -18.06
C ALA A 164 -17.39 16.62 -16.71
N GLN A 165 -17.96 15.87 -15.75
CA GLN A 165 -18.08 16.29 -14.36
C GLN A 165 -16.86 15.81 -13.55
N SER A 166 -15.90 16.69 -13.35
CA SER A 166 -14.88 16.53 -12.31
C SER A 166 -15.53 16.62 -10.93
N ASN A 167 -15.08 15.76 -10.01
CA ASN A 167 -15.47 15.79 -8.60
C ASN A 167 -14.30 16.31 -7.77
N LEU A 168 -14.58 16.86 -6.58
CA LEU A 168 -13.53 17.14 -5.60
C LEU A 168 -13.27 15.87 -4.79
N VAL A 169 -12.09 15.27 -4.94
CA VAL A 169 -11.77 13.96 -4.35
C VAL A 169 -10.86 14.12 -3.14
N THR A 170 -11.40 13.92 -1.95
CA THR A 170 -10.66 13.95 -0.68
C THR A 170 -9.97 12.62 -0.42
N TYR A 171 -8.69 12.65 -0.06
CA TYR A 171 -7.96 11.42 0.28
C TYR A 171 -8.55 10.77 1.54
N LYS A 172 -8.75 9.44 1.49
CA LYS A 172 -9.47 8.63 2.50
C LYS A 172 -10.94 9.04 2.75
N GLY A 173 -11.51 9.93 1.93
CA GLY A 173 -12.91 10.37 2.02
C GLY A 173 -13.87 9.56 1.14
N PRO A 174 -15.17 9.50 1.49
CA PRO A 174 -16.22 8.92 0.64
C PRO A 174 -16.32 9.52 -0.77
N THR A 175 -15.87 10.76 -0.99
CA THR A 175 -15.78 11.37 -2.34
C THR A 175 -14.96 10.54 -3.32
N MET A 176 -13.91 9.84 -2.86
CA MET A 176 -13.13 8.92 -3.68
C MET A 176 -13.98 7.77 -4.21
N ILE A 177 -14.77 7.14 -3.34
CA ILE A 177 -15.67 6.03 -3.70
C ILE A 177 -16.81 6.55 -4.61
N ALA A 178 -17.37 7.72 -4.31
CA ALA A 178 -18.41 8.34 -5.13
C ALA A 178 -17.92 8.60 -6.57
N SER A 179 -16.68 9.04 -6.75
CA SER A 179 -16.09 9.24 -8.09
C SER A 179 -15.92 7.92 -8.85
N THR A 180 -15.44 6.86 -8.17
CA THR A 180 -15.37 5.51 -8.77
C THR A 180 -16.74 4.98 -9.17
N LEU A 181 -17.76 5.15 -8.32
CA LEU A 181 -19.13 4.75 -8.65
C LEU A 181 -19.71 5.53 -9.83
N GLN A 182 -19.40 6.83 -9.97
CA GLN A 182 -19.81 7.62 -11.12
C GLN A 182 -19.11 7.15 -12.41
N ALA A 183 -17.83 6.77 -12.36
CA ALA A 183 -17.12 6.20 -13.51
C ALA A 183 -17.72 4.85 -13.94
N ILE A 184 -18.06 3.97 -12.99
CA ILE A 184 -18.77 2.71 -13.25
C ILE A 184 -20.15 2.98 -13.86
N ALA A 185 -20.90 3.96 -13.36
CA ALA A 185 -22.20 4.33 -13.91
C ALA A 185 -22.11 4.92 -15.33
N ILE A 186 -20.99 5.54 -15.71
CA ILE A 186 -20.70 5.93 -17.10
C ILE A 186 -20.41 4.68 -17.94
N LEU A 187 -19.49 3.80 -17.50
CA LEU A 187 -19.14 2.57 -18.23
C LEU A 187 -20.39 1.71 -18.52
N LEU A 188 -21.21 1.42 -17.51
CA LEU A 188 -22.47 0.68 -17.64
C LEU A 188 -23.50 1.34 -18.57
N LYS A 189 -23.42 2.65 -18.80
CA LYS A 189 -24.29 3.37 -19.72
C LYS A 189 -23.81 3.27 -21.17
N GLU A 190 -22.51 3.19 -21.40
CA GLU A 190 -21.94 3.07 -22.75
C GLU A 190 -21.88 1.63 -23.25
N SER A 191 -21.66 0.64 -22.36
CA SER A 191 -21.82 -0.77 -22.69
C SER A 191 -22.02 -1.64 -21.44
N LEU A 192 -22.70 -2.78 -21.63
CA LEU A 192 -22.78 -3.88 -20.68
C LEU A 192 -21.86 -5.05 -21.07
N ASP A 193 -21.16 -4.94 -22.21
CA ASP A 193 -20.32 -6.00 -22.78
C ASP A 193 -18.89 -5.95 -22.23
N TRP A 194 -18.71 -5.84 -20.91
CA TRP A 194 -17.40 -5.93 -20.27
C TRP A 194 -17.43 -6.88 -19.08
N ASP A 195 -16.38 -7.70 -18.96
CA ASP A 195 -16.30 -8.79 -17.99
C ASP A 195 -15.87 -8.30 -16.59
N TRP A 196 -14.93 -7.35 -16.55
CA TRP A 196 -14.29 -6.90 -15.31
C TRP A 196 -13.99 -5.41 -15.31
N PHE A 197 -14.21 -4.78 -14.16
CA PHE A 197 -13.83 -3.40 -13.86
C PHE A 197 -12.47 -3.36 -13.14
N ILE A 198 -11.59 -2.43 -13.56
CA ILE A 198 -10.26 -2.22 -12.97
C ILE A 198 -10.06 -0.72 -12.69
N ASN A 199 -9.86 -0.35 -11.43
CA ASN A 199 -9.49 1.01 -11.05
C ASN A 199 -7.97 1.17 -10.96
N LEU A 200 -7.45 2.24 -11.57
CA LEU A 200 -6.05 2.65 -11.57
C LEU A 200 -5.95 4.13 -11.16
N SER A 201 -4.84 4.49 -10.53
CA SER A 201 -4.43 5.88 -10.36
C SER A 201 -3.38 6.28 -11.40
N ALA A 202 -3.15 7.58 -11.54
CA ALA A 202 -2.04 8.13 -12.32
C ALA A 202 -0.63 7.85 -11.73
N SER A 203 -0.52 7.05 -10.66
CA SER A 203 0.76 6.51 -10.15
C SER A 203 0.95 5.03 -10.47
N ASP A 204 -0.07 4.34 -11.00
CA ASP A 204 -0.03 2.92 -11.30
C ASP A 204 0.47 2.66 -12.73
N TYR A 205 1.06 1.48 -12.92
CA TYR A 205 1.68 1.06 -14.18
C TYR A 205 1.64 -0.47 -14.31
N LEU A 206 1.36 -0.99 -15.51
CA LEU A 206 1.35 -2.43 -15.73
C LEU A 206 2.77 -3.02 -15.71
N LEU A 207 2.88 -4.21 -15.12
CA LEU A 207 4.10 -5.05 -15.11
C LEU A 207 3.98 -6.26 -16.07
N VAL A 208 2.88 -6.34 -16.82
CA VAL A 208 2.56 -7.36 -17.83
C VAL A 208 2.02 -6.66 -19.08
N THR A 209 2.10 -7.28 -20.25
CA THR A 209 1.47 -6.69 -21.45
C THR A 209 -0.05 -6.82 -21.38
N GLN A 210 -0.76 -5.98 -22.14
CA GLN A 210 -2.22 -6.07 -22.23
C GLN A 210 -2.68 -7.39 -22.86
N ASP A 211 -1.90 -7.94 -23.80
CA ASP A 211 -2.19 -9.23 -24.44
C ASP A 211 -1.96 -10.41 -23.48
N ASP A 212 -0.87 -10.39 -22.68
CA ASP A 212 -0.64 -11.39 -21.62
C ASP A 212 -1.79 -11.38 -20.60
N LEU A 213 -2.25 -10.19 -20.21
CA LEU A 213 -3.34 -10.01 -19.27
C LEU A 213 -4.66 -10.59 -19.82
N LEU A 214 -5.00 -10.26 -21.08
CA LEU A 214 -6.18 -10.79 -21.75
C LEU A 214 -6.08 -12.32 -21.96
N HIS A 215 -4.89 -12.85 -22.29
CA HIS A 215 -4.65 -14.28 -22.42
C HIS A 215 -4.90 -15.01 -21.08
N VAL A 216 -4.29 -14.55 -19.99
CA VAL A 216 -4.45 -15.14 -18.64
C VAL A 216 -5.91 -15.06 -18.19
N PHE A 217 -6.58 -13.91 -18.37
CA PHE A 217 -7.96 -13.75 -17.94
C PHE A 217 -8.98 -14.44 -18.86
N SER A 218 -8.63 -14.80 -20.10
CA SER A 218 -9.53 -15.59 -20.98
C SER A 218 -9.87 -16.94 -20.38
N ASN A 219 -8.91 -17.58 -19.69
CA ASN A 219 -9.06 -18.85 -18.99
C ASN A 219 -9.74 -18.71 -17.60
N LEU A 220 -10.05 -17.49 -17.14
CA LEU A 220 -10.69 -17.27 -15.84
C LEU A 220 -12.21 -17.12 -15.98
N SER A 221 -12.95 -17.74 -15.06
CA SER A 221 -14.41 -17.61 -15.00
C SER A 221 -14.81 -16.17 -14.66
N ARG A 222 -15.69 -15.58 -15.47
CA ARG A 222 -16.14 -14.19 -15.35
C ARG A 222 -16.89 -13.88 -14.04
N ASN A 223 -17.35 -14.93 -13.35
CA ASN A 223 -18.00 -14.83 -12.04
C ASN A 223 -17.03 -14.53 -10.87
N LEU A 224 -15.72 -14.42 -11.14
CA LEU A 224 -14.70 -14.15 -10.13
C LEU A 224 -14.47 -12.64 -9.90
N ASN A 225 -14.23 -12.26 -8.64
CA ASN A 225 -13.85 -10.91 -8.24
C ASN A 225 -12.49 -10.95 -7.53
N PHE A 226 -11.57 -10.06 -7.90
CA PHE A 226 -10.19 -10.04 -7.42
C PHE A 226 -9.97 -8.87 -6.44
N ILE A 227 -10.26 -9.09 -5.16
CA ILE A 227 -10.19 -8.07 -4.10
C ILE A 227 -9.34 -8.59 -2.95
N GLU A 228 -8.24 -7.91 -2.62
CA GLU A 228 -7.47 -8.21 -1.41
C GLU A 228 -8.26 -7.80 -0.16
N HIS A 229 -8.50 -8.76 0.74
CA HIS A 229 -9.20 -8.48 1.99
C HIS A 229 -8.65 -9.29 3.19
N MET A 230 -8.55 -8.62 4.33
CA MET A 230 -8.43 -9.25 5.65
C MET A 230 -9.65 -8.90 6.51
N GLN A 231 -10.13 -9.83 7.35
CA GLN A 231 -11.18 -9.51 8.32
C GLN A 231 -10.64 -8.49 9.33
N ILE A 232 -11.40 -7.43 9.62
CA ILE A 232 -10.94 -6.39 10.55
C ILE A 232 -11.07 -6.88 12.00
N THR A 233 -9.99 -6.76 12.78
CA THR A 233 -9.88 -7.26 14.15
C THR A 233 -9.15 -6.27 15.06
N GLY A 234 -9.26 -6.46 16.38
CA GLY A 234 -8.49 -5.73 17.39
C GLY A 234 -8.58 -4.19 17.27
N TRP A 235 -7.43 -3.51 17.37
CA TRP A 235 -7.35 -2.05 17.36
C TRP A 235 -7.85 -1.41 16.06
N LYS A 236 -7.76 -2.11 14.90
CA LYS A 236 -8.20 -1.59 13.59
C LYS A 236 -9.70 -1.24 13.60
N LEU A 237 -10.54 -1.97 14.35
CA LEU A 237 -11.96 -1.63 14.54
C LEU A 237 -12.18 -0.26 15.20
N ASN A 238 -11.42 0.04 16.25
CA ASN A 238 -11.55 1.30 16.99
C ASN A 238 -11.06 2.53 16.20
N GLN A 239 -10.13 2.33 15.25
CA GLN A 239 -9.57 3.41 14.43
C GLN A 239 -10.24 3.57 13.06
N ARG A 240 -10.72 2.49 12.41
CA ARG A 240 -11.29 2.55 11.04
C ARG A 240 -12.81 2.37 10.97
N ALA A 241 -13.43 1.65 11.91
CA ALA A 241 -14.86 1.29 11.84
C ALA A 241 -15.78 2.10 12.77
N ARG A 242 -15.29 2.51 13.95
CA ARG A 242 -16.06 3.26 14.95
C ARG A 242 -16.10 4.79 14.81
N PRO A 243 -15.09 5.48 14.27
CA PRO A 243 -15.18 6.94 14.09
C PRO A 243 -16.25 7.33 13.07
N ILE A 244 -16.72 8.58 13.18
CA ILE A 244 -17.53 9.24 12.15
C ILE A 244 -16.64 10.35 11.54
N ILE A 245 -16.51 10.33 10.22
CA ILE A 245 -15.78 11.34 9.44
C ILE A 245 -16.75 12.23 8.67
N VAL A 246 -16.34 13.48 8.45
CA VAL A 246 -16.98 14.43 7.54
C VAL A 246 -16.02 14.67 6.38
N ASP A 247 -16.52 14.61 5.15
CA ASP A 247 -15.76 14.86 3.93
C ASP A 247 -16.09 16.26 3.40
N PRO A 248 -15.16 17.24 3.50
CA PRO A 248 -15.41 18.58 3.00
C PRO A 248 -15.63 18.64 1.49
N GLY A 249 -15.13 17.65 0.74
CA GLY A 249 -15.28 17.57 -0.72
C GLY A 249 -16.73 17.37 -1.19
N LEU A 250 -17.65 17.04 -0.29
CA LEU A 250 -19.09 16.93 -0.58
C LEU A 250 -19.83 18.27 -0.58
N TYR A 251 -19.27 19.33 0.01
CA TYR A 251 -19.98 20.61 0.20
C TYR A 251 -19.10 21.88 0.11
N LEU A 252 -17.78 21.76 0.04
CA LEU A 252 -16.86 22.88 -0.23
C LEU A 252 -16.33 22.81 -1.66
N SER A 253 -16.04 23.98 -2.23
CA SER A 253 -15.38 24.12 -3.54
C SER A 253 -13.85 23.99 -3.48
N LYS A 254 -13.25 23.89 -2.28
CA LYS A 254 -11.81 23.82 -2.06
C LYS A 254 -11.44 22.54 -1.29
N LYS A 255 -10.41 21.83 -1.80
CA LYS A 255 -9.86 20.63 -1.18
C LYS A 255 -9.34 20.92 0.25
N SER A 256 -9.66 20.02 1.16
CA SER A 256 -9.16 19.97 2.54
C SER A 256 -9.31 18.54 3.07
N ASP A 257 -8.51 18.16 4.08
CA ASP A 257 -8.52 16.80 4.63
C ASP A 257 -9.84 16.44 5.30
N ILE A 258 -10.11 15.13 5.42
CA ILE A 258 -11.28 14.60 6.16
C ILE A 258 -11.27 15.07 7.62
N ALA A 259 -12.39 15.63 8.07
CA ALA A 259 -12.57 16.04 9.45
C ALA A 259 -13.05 14.86 10.30
N TRP A 260 -12.32 14.54 11.37
CA TRP A 260 -12.71 13.49 12.32
C TRP A 260 -13.57 14.10 13.42
N THR A 261 -14.75 13.52 13.65
CA THR A 261 -15.61 13.94 14.77
C THR A 261 -15.14 13.32 16.09
N THR A 262 -15.50 13.94 17.21
CA THR A 262 -15.25 13.40 18.55
C THR A 262 -16.16 12.21 18.89
N GLN A 263 -17.31 12.11 18.22
CA GLN A 263 -18.28 11.03 18.43
C GLN A 263 -17.89 9.74 17.70
N ARG A 264 -18.43 8.62 18.16
CA ARG A 264 -18.19 7.29 17.59
C ARG A 264 -19.50 6.52 17.48
N ARG A 265 -19.68 5.82 16.37
CA ARG A 265 -20.83 4.95 16.10
C ARG A 265 -20.59 3.53 16.62
N SER A 266 -21.69 2.81 16.82
CA SER A 266 -21.69 1.36 16.98
C SER A 266 -21.15 0.66 15.73
N LEU A 267 -20.72 -0.60 15.89
CA LEU A 267 -20.37 -1.45 14.76
C LEU A 267 -21.66 -1.98 14.10
N PRO A 268 -21.73 -2.12 12.77
CA PRO A 268 -22.84 -2.79 12.11
C PRO A 268 -22.99 -4.23 12.58
N THR A 269 -24.23 -4.69 12.75
CA THR A 269 -24.56 -6.07 13.13
C THR A 269 -24.95 -6.93 11.92
N SER A 270 -25.55 -6.32 10.89
CA SER A 270 -26.08 -7.04 9.71
C SER A 270 -25.03 -7.57 8.74
N PHE A 271 -23.77 -7.17 8.86
CA PHE A 271 -22.68 -7.59 7.96
C PHE A 271 -21.31 -7.58 8.65
N LYS A 272 -20.40 -8.44 8.15
CA LYS A 272 -19.00 -8.49 8.59
C LYS A 272 -18.18 -7.39 7.92
N LEU A 273 -17.19 -6.86 8.63
CA LEU A 273 -16.28 -5.84 8.13
C LEU A 273 -14.91 -6.44 7.73
N PHE A 274 -14.39 -5.96 6.61
CA PHE A 274 -13.09 -6.31 6.05
C PHE A 274 -12.29 -5.03 5.74
N THR A 275 -10.98 -5.17 5.52
CA THR A 275 -10.09 -4.08 5.08
C THR A 275 -9.06 -4.65 4.11
N ALA A 276 -8.65 -3.86 3.11
CA ALA A 276 -7.42 -4.13 2.37
C ALA A 276 -6.20 -4.11 3.31
N SER A 277 -5.10 -4.75 2.89
CA SER A 277 -3.95 -4.97 3.77
C SER A 277 -3.19 -3.68 4.07
N SER A 278 -2.78 -3.54 5.33
CA SER A 278 -1.50 -2.94 5.65
C SER A 278 -0.96 -3.52 6.96
N GLU A 279 0.23 -4.11 6.88
CA GLU A 279 1.09 -4.35 8.03
C GLU A 279 1.80 -3.03 8.40
N GLY A 280 2.28 -2.91 9.65
CA GLY A 280 2.99 -1.71 10.14
C GLY A 280 2.15 -0.45 10.36
N GLY A 281 0.99 -0.29 9.70
CA GLY A 281 0.07 0.83 9.91
C GLY A 281 0.49 2.18 9.32
N ALA A 282 1.77 2.33 8.96
CA ALA A 282 2.25 3.39 8.07
C ALA A 282 1.60 3.27 6.68
N ASP A 283 1.59 4.39 5.96
CA ASP A 283 0.96 4.53 4.65
C ASP A 283 2.06 4.56 3.57
N PRO A 284 2.25 3.48 2.78
CA PRO A 284 3.33 3.42 1.80
C PRO A 284 3.15 4.42 0.65
N CYS A 285 1.94 4.95 0.46
CA CYS A 285 1.63 5.95 -0.57
C CYS A 285 1.85 7.40 -0.08
N SER A 286 2.28 7.60 1.18
CA SER A 286 2.48 8.94 1.76
C SER A 286 3.74 9.67 1.27
N VAL A 287 4.65 8.99 0.58
CA VAL A 287 5.87 9.57 -0.01
C VAL A 287 5.86 9.33 -1.52
N ARG A 288 5.50 10.36 -2.30
CA ARG A 288 5.52 10.32 -3.77
C ARG A 288 6.94 10.64 -4.26
N GLY A 289 7.58 9.67 -4.92
CA GLY A 289 8.92 9.83 -5.50
C GLY A 289 8.90 10.51 -6.88
N ASP A 290 10.06 10.55 -7.53
CA ASP A 290 10.23 10.98 -8.92
C ASP A 290 9.55 9.99 -9.88
N ASP A 291 8.56 10.46 -10.63
CA ASP A 291 7.74 9.66 -11.55
C ASP A 291 8.39 9.40 -12.92
N SER A 292 9.51 10.08 -13.23
CA SER A 292 10.33 9.70 -14.37
C SER A 292 11.07 8.38 -14.12
N LEU A 293 11.34 8.06 -12.84
CA LEU A 293 12.35 7.08 -12.43
C LEU A 293 11.72 5.86 -11.74
N PHE A 294 11.04 5.04 -12.56
CA PHE A 294 10.44 3.77 -12.13
C PHE A 294 11.49 2.80 -11.57
N ARG A 295 11.42 2.52 -10.26
CA ARG A 295 12.18 1.45 -9.59
C ARG A 295 11.24 0.34 -9.14
N PRO A 296 11.58 -0.94 -9.32
CA PRO A 296 10.79 -2.03 -8.75
C PRO A 296 10.85 -1.94 -7.21
N GLY A 297 9.68 -1.91 -6.57
CA GLY A 297 9.59 -2.14 -5.12
C GLY A 297 9.73 -3.63 -4.78
N LEU A 298 9.87 -3.95 -3.49
CA LEU A 298 10.02 -5.34 -3.00
C LEU A 298 8.92 -6.30 -3.50
N GLY A 299 7.70 -5.80 -3.71
CA GLY A 299 6.61 -6.57 -4.33
C GLY A 299 6.84 -6.87 -5.82
N ALA A 300 7.35 -5.90 -6.58
CA ALA A 300 7.68 -6.07 -8.00
C ALA A 300 8.90 -7.00 -8.19
N GLU A 301 9.93 -6.92 -7.34
CA GLU A 301 11.03 -7.89 -7.34
C GLU A 301 10.55 -9.32 -7.06
N ARG A 302 9.63 -9.50 -6.10
CA ARG A 302 9.02 -10.79 -5.80
C ARG A 302 8.20 -11.33 -6.98
N LEU A 303 7.41 -10.47 -7.61
CA LEU A 303 6.65 -10.82 -8.82
C LEU A 303 7.58 -11.19 -9.98
N GLN A 304 8.66 -10.43 -10.21
CA GLN A 304 9.65 -10.72 -11.24
C GLN A 304 10.29 -12.10 -11.04
N ARG A 305 10.65 -12.45 -9.80
CA ARG A 305 11.16 -13.80 -9.46
C ARG A 305 10.12 -14.88 -9.77
N LEU A 306 8.87 -14.68 -9.36
CA LEU A 306 7.77 -15.62 -9.64
C LEU A 306 7.54 -15.81 -11.14
N VAL A 307 7.44 -14.72 -11.91
CA VAL A 307 7.27 -14.75 -13.37
C VAL A 307 8.45 -15.44 -14.05
N ASN A 308 9.69 -15.15 -13.64
CA ASN A 308 10.87 -15.84 -14.16
C ASN A 308 10.86 -17.35 -13.84
N THR A 309 10.35 -17.77 -12.68
CA THR A 309 10.15 -19.19 -12.35
C THR A 309 9.08 -19.83 -13.22
N LEU A 310 7.92 -19.20 -13.40
CA LEU A 310 6.81 -19.71 -14.22
C LEU A 310 7.17 -19.80 -15.72
N LEU A 311 7.95 -18.85 -16.23
CA LEU A 311 8.45 -18.84 -17.60
C LEU A 311 9.65 -19.79 -17.82
N SER A 312 10.24 -20.35 -16.76
CA SER A 312 11.41 -21.22 -16.86
C SER A 312 11.12 -22.51 -17.65
N LYS A 313 12.15 -23.00 -18.35
CA LYS A 313 12.07 -24.28 -19.09
C LYS A 313 11.82 -25.48 -18.16
N GLU A 314 12.17 -25.39 -16.88
CA GLU A 314 11.98 -26.47 -15.91
C GLU A 314 10.58 -26.47 -15.28
N PHE A 315 9.93 -25.32 -15.15
CA PHE A 315 8.51 -25.25 -14.82
C PHE A 315 7.66 -25.74 -15.99
N ARG A 316 7.91 -25.25 -17.22
CA ARG A 316 7.19 -25.69 -18.43
C ARG A 316 7.33 -27.20 -18.70
N LYS A 317 8.50 -27.80 -18.42
CA LYS A 317 8.72 -29.27 -18.51
C LYS A 317 7.96 -30.10 -17.45
N LYS A 318 7.36 -29.47 -16.45
CA LYS A 318 6.64 -30.12 -15.34
C LYS A 318 5.13 -29.86 -15.36
N GLN A 319 4.63 -29.11 -16.34
CA GLN A 319 3.19 -29.04 -16.60
C GLN A 319 2.79 -30.21 -17.52
N CYS A 320 1.59 -30.74 -17.31
CA CYS A 320 1.03 -31.75 -18.21
C CYS A 320 0.68 -31.13 -19.56
N SER A 321 0.87 -31.89 -20.64
CA SER A 321 0.44 -31.58 -22.00
C SER A 321 -1.03 -31.95 -22.23
#